data_AF-A0A2G4E4F5-F1
#
_entry.id   AF-A0A2G4E4F5-F1
#
_cell.length_a   1.000
_cell.length_b   1.000
_cell.length_c   1.000
_cell.angle_alpha   90.00
_cell.angle_beta   90.00
_cell.angle_gamma   90.00
#
_symmetry.space_group_name_H-M   'P 1'
#
loop_
_entity.id
_entity.type
_entity.pdbx_description
1 polymer ?
#
loop_
_entity_poly.entity_id
_entity_poly.type
_entity_poly.pdbx_seq_one_letter_code
_entity_poly.pdbx_strand_id
1 'polypeptide(L)'
;MFNEEDMKFVPAYYAANGKGQRVPFIVSLMMVDDQNKAALPPAVSASIDRTLSITGTEGVAFANIYNVEPLDIVVPAHVDRAMTILGALVLFRCQSPETAENLMGVMNQAYTLTLVKDQRSDADD
;
A
#
# COMPACT_ATOMS: atom_id res chain seq x y z
N MET A 1 -7.25 12.98 -20.24
CA MET A 1 -6.48 11.85 -20.80
C MET A 1 -5.28 11.69 -19.89
N PHE A 2 -5.24 10.65 -19.06
CA PHE A 2 -4.06 10.34 -18.26
C PHE A 2 -2.99 9.86 -19.24
N ASN A 3 -1.87 10.56 -19.34
CA ASN A 3 -0.72 10.06 -20.09
C ASN A 3 -0.17 8.85 -19.34
N GLU A 4 -0.07 7.72 -20.04
CA GLU A 4 0.43 6.44 -19.50
C GLU A 4 1.91 6.49 -19.04
N GLU A 5 2.60 7.61 -19.26
CA GLU A 5 4.04 7.74 -19.01
C GLU A 5 4.43 8.41 -17.67
N ASP A 6 3.51 9.05 -16.94
CA ASP A 6 3.89 9.93 -15.80
C ASP A 6 3.87 9.26 -14.40
N MET A 7 3.50 7.98 -14.28
CA MET A 7 3.75 7.22 -13.03
C MET A 7 3.83 5.72 -13.31
N LYS A 8 5.04 5.22 -13.61
CA LYS A 8 5.24 3.79 -13.89
C LYS A 8 4.95 2.91 -12.67
N PHE A 9 5.13 3.44 -11.46
CA PHE A 9 4.90 2.74 -10.20
C PHE A 9 4.42 3.70 -9.11
N VAL A 10 3.63 3.19 -8.17
CA VAL A 10 3.37 3.80 -6.86
C VAL A 10 4.40 3.27 -5.86
N PRO A 11 4.84 4.10 -4.90
CA PRO A 11 5.78 3.65 -3.88
C PRO A 11 5.12 2.61 -2.95
N ALA A 12 5.90 1.60 -2.59
CA ALA A 12 5.56 0.66 -1.54
C ALA A 12 6.45 0.92 -0.31
N TYR A 13 5.88 0.74 0.88
CA TYR A 13 6.58 0.96 2.14
C TYR A 13 6.43 -0.27 3.03
N TYR A 14 7.39 -0.54 3.90
CA TYR A 14 7.20 -1.39 5.06
C TYR A 14 6.65 -0.56 6.21
N ALA A 15 5.58 -1.05 6.83
CA ALA A 15 5.18 -0.64 8.17
C ALA A 15 5.76 -1.63 9.17
N ALA A 16 6.62 -1.16 10.09
CA ALA A 16 7.20 -1.97 11.14
C ALA A 16 6.66 -1.56 12.52
N ASN A 17 6.28 -2.55 13.33
CA ASN A 17 5.87 -2.34 14.72
C ASN A 17 7.07 -2.51 15.69
N GLY A 18 6.88 -2.12 16.95
CA GLY A 18 7.91 -2.26 18.00
C GLY A 18 8.29 -3.71 18.36
N LYS A 19 7.62 -4.72 17.78
CA LYS A 19 7.87 -6.15 18.01
C LYS A 19 8.74 -6.77 16.90
N GLY A 20 9.24 -5.96 15.98
CA GLY A 20 10.04 -6.41 14.84
C GLY A 20 9.24 -7.06 13.71
N GLN A 21 7.90 -7.05 13.80
CA GLN A 21 7.05 -7.48 12.68
C GLN A 21 6.95 -6.34 11.68
N ARG A 22 6.94 -6.68 10.40
CA ARG A 22 6.74 -5.73 9.31
C ARG A 22 5.84 -6.29 8.25
N VAL A 23 5.09 -5.42 7.60
CA VAL A 23 4.27 -5.76 6.45
C VAL A 23 4.47 -4.68 5.37
N PRO A 24 4.72 -5.05 4.10
CA PRO A 24 4.71 -4.08 3.03
C PRO A 24 3.28 -3.58 2.80
N PHE A 25 3.15 -2.33 2.36
CA PHE A 25 1.88 -1.75 1.96
C PHE A 25 2.02 -0.79 0.79
N ILE A 26 0.93 -0.63 0.06
CA ILE A 26 0.73 0.33 -1.04
C ILE A 26 -0.54 1.11 -0.76
N VAL A 27 -0.53 2.40 -1.10
CA VAL A 27 -1.70 3.27 -1.05
C VAL A 27 -2.15 3.60 -2.47
N SER A 28 -3.44 3.41 -2.74
CA SER A 28 -4.10 3.75 -4.00
C SER A 28 -5.44 4.42 -3.72
N LEU A 29 -5.92 5.22 -4.67
CA LEU A 29 -7.32 5.64 -4.67
C LEU A 29 -8.23 4.48 -5.12
N MET A 30 -9.45 4.48 -4.60
CA MET A 30 -10.53 3.65 -5.14
C MET A 30 -10.91 4.19 -6.51
N MET A 31 -10.73 3.36 -7.53
CA MET A 31 -11.11 3.67 -8.91
C MET A 31 -12.20 2.72 -9.35
N VAL A 32 -13.06 3.20 -10.25
CA VAL A 32 -14.06 2.38 -10.92
C VAL A 32 -13.86 2.42 -12.43
N ASP A 33 -14.18 1.33 -13.11
CA ASP A 33 -14.21 1.27 -14.58
C ASP A 33 -15.47 1.93 -15.15
N ASP A 34 -15.60 1.88 -16.48
CA ASP A 34 -16.77 2.37 -17.23
C ASP A 34 -18.07 1.61 -16.92
N GLN A 35 -17.97 0.44 -16.27
CA GLN A 35 -19.08 -0.37 -15.76
C GLN A 35 -19.34 -0.14 -14.27
N ASN A 36 -18.70 0.86 -13.66
CA ASN A 36 -18.79 1.20 -12.23
C ASN A 36 -18.32 0.06 -11.30
N LYS A 37 -17.43 -0.82 -11.77
CA LYS A 37 -16.80 -1.87 -10.98
C LYS A 37 -15.45 -1.41 -10.46
N ALA A 38 -15.06 -1.89 -9.28
CA ALA A 38 -13.76 -1.58 -8.70
C ALA A 38 -12.63 -2.00 -9.65
N ALA A 39 -11.76 -1.06 -9.99
CA ALA A 39 -10.64 -1.25 -10.88
C ALA A 39 -9.33 -0.82 -10.19
N LEU A 40 -8.23 -1.48 -10.54
CA LEU A 40 -6.89 -1.07 -10.13
C LEU A 40 -6.21 -0.38 -11.31
N PRO A 41 -5.66 0.83 -11.12
CA PRO A 41 -4.81 1.46 -12.13
C PRO A 41 -3.64 0.54 -12.52
N PRO A 42 -3.23 0.51 -13.79
CA PRO A 42 -2.09 -0.33 -14.24
C PRO A 42 -0.81 -0.12 -13.41
N ALA A 43 -0.51 1.13 -13.03
CA ALA A 43 0.63 1.47 -12.18
C ALA A 43 0.55 0.81 -10.79
N VAL A 44 -0.65 0.67 -10.22
CA VAL A 44 -0.87 0.03 -8.92
C VAL A 44 -0.66 -1.47 -9.03
N SER A 45 -1.23 -2.10 -10.07
CA SER A 45 -1.01 -3.52 -10.35
C SER A 45 0.48 -3.84 -10.55
N ALA A 46 1.19 -3.07 -11.37
CA ALA A 46 2.63 -3.24 -11.59
C ALA A 46 3.44 -3.06 -10.30
N SER A 47 3.00 -2.18 -9.40
CA SER A 47 3.67 -1.95 -8.12
C SER A 47 3.43 -3.07 -7.12
N ILE A 48 2.25 -3.69 -7.15
CA ILE A 48 1.97 -4.92 -6.41
C ILE A 48 2.95 -6.00 -6.86
N ASP A 49 3.00 -6.31 -8.16
CA ASP A 49 3.86 -7.37 -8.70
C ASP A 49 5.34 -7.13 -8.36
N ARG A 50 5.80 -5.88 -8.53
CA ARG A 50 7.16 -5.48 -8.15
C ARG A 50 7.42 -5.69 -6.66
N THR A 51 6.47 -5.30 -5.81
CA THR A 51 6.61 -5.44 -4.36
C THR A 51 6.62 -6.91 -3.94
N LEU A 52 5.75 -7.75 -4.53
CA LEU A 52 5.76 -9.20 -4.28
C LEU A 52 7.12 -9.81 -4.65
N SER A 53 7.66 -9.44 -5.83
CA SER A 53 8.98 -9.89 -6.31
C SER A 53 10.13 -9.48 -5.36
N ILE A 54 10.15 -8.23 -4.88
CA ILE A 54 11.21 -7.73 -3.98
C ILE A 54 11.10 -8.38 -2.59
N THR A 55 9.89 -8.51 -2.08
CA THR A 55 9.66 -8.86 -0.68
C THR A 55 9.48 -10.35 -0.43
N GLY A 56 9.28 -11.16 -1.48
CA GLY A 56 8.93 -12.58 -1.37
C GLY A 56 7.52 -12.80 -0.82
N THR A 57 6.67 -11.78 -0.88
CA THR A 57 5.29 -11.82 -0.43
C THR A 57 4.43 -12.61 -1.42
N GLU A 58 3.43 -13.34 -0.95
CA GLU A 58 2.62 -14.26 -1.75
C GLU A 58 1.14 -13.85 -1.87
N GLY A 59 0.67 -12.94 -1.01
CA GLY A 59 -0.73 -12.52 -0.97
C GLY A 59 -0.94 -11.02 -0.84
N VAL A 60 -2.11 -10.55 -1.29
CA VAL A 60 -2.53 -9.15 -1.17
C VAL A 60 -3.78 -9.07 -0.29
N ALA A 61 -3.67 -8.38 0.84
CA ALA A 61 -4.77 -8.03 1.73
C ALA A 61 -5.35 -6.68 1.32
N PHE A 62 -6.58 -6.67 0.82
CA PHE A 62 -7.28 -5.44 0.45
C PHE A 62 -7.88 -4.76 1.68
N ALA A 63 -7.64 -3.46 1.82
CA ALA A 63 -8.23 -2.62 2.84
C ALA A 63 -8.91 -1.42 2.17
N ASN A 64 -10.24 -1.34 2.30
CA ASN A 64 -10.99 -0.18 1.84
C ASN A 64 -11.07 0.83 2.97
N ILE A 65 -10.72 2.09 2.68
CA ILE A 65 -10.65 3.14 3.68
C ILE A 65 -11.56 4.28 3.24
N TYR A 66 -12.57 4.56 4.06
CA TYR A 66 -13.59 5.56 3.80
C TYR A 66 -13.43 6.77 4.73
N ASN A 67 -13.85 7.94 4.25
CA ASN A 67 -13.69 9.21 4.99
C ASN A 67 -14.46 9.24 6.32
N VAL A 68 -15.48 8.39 6.47
CA VAL A 68 -16.37 8.35 7.65
C VAL A 68 -15.84 7.46 8.77
N GLU A 69 -14.75 6.73 8.53
CA GLU A 69 -14.20 5.77 9.47
C GLU A 69 -13.23 6.42 10.46
N PRO A 70 -13.15 5.93 11.71
CA PRO A 70 -12.08 6.34 12.64
C PRO A 70 -10.76 5.74 12.18
N LEU A 71 -10.00 6.50 11.38
CA LEU A 71 -8.78 6.01 10.70
C LEU A 71 -7.70 5.54 11.68
N ASP A 72 -7.61 6.17 12.84
CA ASP A 72 -6.70 5.82 13.95
C ASP A 72 -6.98 4.44 14.55
N ILE A 73 -8.17 3.88 14.31
CA ILE A 73 -8.56 2.53 14.73
C ILE A 73 -8.53 1.56 13.55
N VAL A 74 -9.13 1.95 12.43
CA VAL A 74 -9.32 1.07 11.27
C VAL A 74 -8.00 0.76 10.57
N VAL A 75 -7.14 1.76 10.36
CA VAL A 75 -5.86 1.57 9.65
C VAL A 75 -4.95 0.61 10.42
N PRO A 76 -4.67 0.81 11.73
CA PRO A 76 -3.85 -0.14 12.48
C PRO A 76 -4.45 -1.55 12.53
N ALA A 77 -5.77 -1.69 12.63
CA ALA A 77 -6.42 -3.00 12.64
C ALA A 77 -6.16 -3.80 11.34
N HIS A 78 -6.11 -3.14 10.19
CA HIS A 78 -5.76 -3.78 8.92
C HIS A 78 -4.29 -4.18 8.87
N VAL A 79 -3.38 -3.30 9.29
CA VAL A 79 -1.93 -3.56 9.31
C VAL A 79 -1.61 -4.70 10.28
N ASP A 80 -2.09 -4.63 11.51
CA ASP A 80 -1.81 -5.61 12.56
C ASP A 80 -2.34 -7.00 12.18
N ARG A 81 -3.53 -7.06 11.54
CA ARG A 81 -4.04 -8.31 10.97
C ARG A 81 -3.16 -8.83 9.84
N ALA A 82 -2.69 -7.97 8.95
CA ALA A 82 -1.82 -8.39 7.87
C ALA A 82 -0.45 -8.89 8.38
N MET A 83 0.05 -8.33 9.48
CA MET A 83 1.26 -8.82 10.15
C MET A 83 1.13 -10.25 10.70
N THR A 84 -0.09 -10.77 10.91
CA THR A 84 -0.30 -12.16 11.32
C THR A 84 -0.35 -13.14 10.14
N ILE A 85 -0.37 -12.63 8.91
CA ILE A 85 -0.44 -13.43 7.69
C ILE A 85 0.97 -13.46 7.08
N LEU A 86 1.59 -14.63 7.06
CA LEU A 86 2.91 -14.80 6.47
C LEU A 86 2.86 -14.45 4.98
N GLY A 87 3.75 -13.57 4.54
CA GLY A 87 3.83 -13.18 3.13
C GLY A 87 2.62 -12.39 2.64
N ALA A 88 2.05 -11.49 3.45
CA ALA A 88 1.02 -10.54 3.02
C ALA A 88 1.56 -9.14 2.66
N LEU A 89 0.97 -8.52 1.64
CA LEU A 89 1.08 -7.11 1.27
C LEU A 89 -0.28 -6.44 1.53
N VAL A 90 -0.30 -5.26 2.14
CA VAL A 90 -1.55 -4.50 2.30
C VAL A 90 -1.73 -3.55 1.12
N LEU A 91 -2.88 -3.62 0.44
CA LEU A 91 -3.30 -2.58 -0.50
C LEU A 91 -4.42 -1.75 0.13
N PHE A 92 -4.07 -0.53 0.55
CA PHE A 92 -5.04 0.46 0.97
C PHE A 92 -5.67 1.10 -0.25
N ARG A 93 -6.99 0.98 -0.37
CA ARG A 93 -7.81 1.66 -1.37
C ARG A 93 -8.57 2.78 -0.65
N CYS A 94 -8.17 4.01 -0.88
CA CYS A 94 -8.71 5.19 -0.20
C CYS A 94 -9.83 5.82 -1.04
N GLN A 95 -10.91 6.22 -0.39
CA GLN A 95 -12.05 6.86 -1.06
C GLN A 95 -11.68 8.20 -1.72
N SER A 96 -10.72 8.94 -1.14
CA SER A 96 -10.29 10.24 -1.64
C SER A 96 -8.78 10.48 -1.39
N PRO A 97 -8.17 11.46 -2.07
CA PRO A 97 -6.80 11.90 -1.79
C PRO A 97 -6.62 12.35 -0.34
N GLU A 98 -7.58 13.08 0.22
CA GLU A 98 -7.58 13.49 1.63
C GLU A 98 -7.52 12.29 2.58
N THR A 99 -8.26 11.22 2.29
CA THR A 99 -8.22 10.00 3.08
C THR A 99 -6.90 9.27 2.95
N ALA A 100 -6.26 9.30 1.78
CA ALA A 100 -4.92 8.74 1.61
C ALA A 100 -3.87 9.52 2.43
N GLU A 101 -3.96 10.85 2.47
CA GLU A 101 -3.07 11.70 3.27
C GLU A 101 -3.27 11.45 4.77
N ASN A 102 -4.52 11.46 5.23
CA ASN A 102 -4.86 11.18 6.63
C ASN A 102 -4.41 9.77 7.05
N LEU A 103 -4.60 8.78 6.18
CA LEU A 103 -4.09 7.42 6.39
C LEU A 103 -2.57 7.42 6.56
N MET A 104 -1.83 8.13 5.71
CA MET A 104 -0.38 8.23 5.84
C MET A 104 0.05 8.94 7.13
N GLY A 105 -0.73 9.91 7.60
CA GLY A 105 -0.56 10.53 8.92
C GLY A 105 -0.67 9.51 10.04
N VAL A 106 -1.72 8.69 10.04
CA VAL A 106 -1.92 7.60 11.03
C VAL A 106 -0.79 6.57 10.94
N MET A 107 -0.41 6.16 9.73
CA MET A 107 0.66 5.18 9.52
C MET A 107 2.00 5.65 10.10
N ASN A 108 2.37 6.92 9.91
CA ASN A 108 3.60 7.50 10.45
C ASN A 108 3.60 7.62 11.98
N GLN A 109 2.43 7.76 12.60
CA GLN A 109 2.31 7.82 14.06
C GLN A 109 2.36 6.43 14.69
N ALA A 110 1.75 5.44 14.05
CA ALA A 110 1.60 4.09 14.60
C ALA A 110 2.79 3.16 14.28
N TYR A 111 3.52 3.40 13.19
CA TYR A 111 4.54 2.49 12.69
C TYR A 111 5.81 3.22 12.23
N THR A 112 6.93 2.50 12.24
CA THR A 112 8.15 2.96 11.54
C THR A 112 8.01 2.63 10.06
N LEU A 113 8.02 3.65 9.20
CA LEU A 113 7.86 3.47 7.76
C LEU A 113 9.22 3.47 7.06
N THR A 114 9.47 2.48 6.20
CA THR A 114 10.68 2.45 5.34
C THR A 114 10.29 2.11 3.91
N LEU A 115 10.95 2.71 2.92
CA LEU A 115 10.65 2.44 1.51
C LEU A 115 11.04 1.00 1.15
N VAL A 116 10.18 0.28 0.43
CA VAL A 116 10.55 -0.98 -0.21
C VAL A 116 11.47 -0.67 -1.38
N LYS A 117 12.73 -1.08 -1.29
CA LYS A 117 13.75 -0.88 -2.33
C LYS A 117 14.17 -2.23 -2.90
N ASP A 118 14.45 -2.25 -4.19
CA ASP A 118 15.13 -3.37 -4.83
C ASP A 118 16.62 -3.29 -4.48
N GLN A 119 17.18 -4.35 -3.89
CA GLN A 119 18.61 -4.40 -3.55
C GLN A 119 19.51 -4.43 -4.80
N ARG A 120 18.97 -4.68 -5.99
CA ARG A 120 19.74 -4.67 -7.25
C ARG A 120 20.00 -3.27 -7.81
N SER A 121 19.39 -2.23 -7.24
CA SER A 121 19.53 -0.85 -7.73
C SER A 121 20.77 -0.12 -7.21
N ASP A 122 21.54 -0.72 -6.30
CA ASP A 122 22.78 -0.15 -5.74
C ASP A 122 24.06 -0.64 -6.48
N ALA A 123 23.92 -1.20 -7.69
CA ALA A 123 25.04 -1.78 -8.46
C ALA A 123 25.52 -0.94 -9.66
N ASP A 124 24.98 0.26 -9.87
CA ASP A 124 25.48 1.22 -10.86
C ASP A 124 25.84 2.53 -10.13
N ASP A 125 27.05 2.57 -9.58
CA ASP A 125 27.80 3.78 -9.17
C ASP A 125 29.24 3.66 -9.68
#